data_AF-A0A1H9NVC7-F1
#
_entry.id   AF-A0A1H9NVC7-F1
#
_cell.length_a   1.000
_cell.length_b   1.000
_cell.length_c   1.000
_cell.angle_alpha   90.00
_cell.angle_beta   90.00
_cell.angle_gamma   90.00
#
_symmetry.space_group_name_H-M   'P 1'
#
loop_
_entity.id
_entity.type
_entity.pdbx_description
1 polymer ?
#
loop_
_entity_poly.entity_id
_entity_poly.type
_entity_poly.pdbx_seq_one_letter_code
_entity_poly.pdbx_strand_id
1 'polypeptide(L)'
;MHIELTDGVPVLSSSDALGAVLAASARLAVLGSWERFKICPADDCQRAFFDRSRNRSRTWCSMQVCGNREKARTFRKRTRAQNSTLATV
;
A
#
# COMPACT_ATOMS: atom_id res chain seq x y z
N MET A 1 4.50 5.80 -24.67
CA MET A 1 3.35 6.34 -23.93
C MET A 1 2.62 7.28 -24.85
N HIS A 2 1.40 6.94 -25.20
CA HIS A 2 0.58 7.66 -26.18
C HIS A 2 -0.85 7.81 -25.65
N ILE A 3 -1.62 8.72 -26.23
CA ILE A 3 -3.02 8.91 -25.87
C ILE A 3 -3.87 8.17 -26.91
N GLU A 4 -4.68 7.23 -26.46
CA GLU A 4 -5.70 6.56 -27.26
C GLU A 4 -7.08 7.00 -26.81
N LEU A 5 -8.08 6.92 -27.69
CA LEU A 5 -9.48 7.14 -27.35
C LEU A 5 -10.17 5.79 -27.19
N THR A 6 -10.66 5.48 -25.99
CA THR A 6 -11.46 4.29 -25.71
C THR A 6 -12.85 4.75 -25.30
N ASP A 7 -13.87 4.42 -26.09
CA ASP A 7 -15.27 4.86 -25.88
C ASP A 7 -15.41 6.38 -25.69
N GLY A 8 -14.63 7.16 -26.45
CA GLY A 8 -14.61 8.62 -26.36
C GLY A 8 -13.85 9.19 -25.15
N VAL A 9 -13.27 8.34 -24.31
CA VAL A 9 -12.45 8.75 -23.16
C VAL A 9 -10.97 8.71 -23.53
N PRO A 10 -10.21 9.81 -23.35
CA PRO A 10 -8.77 9.78 -23.57
C PRO A 10 -8.09 8.91 -22.52
N VAL A 11 -7.40 7.89 -22.98
CA VAL A 11 -6.61 6.99 -22.16
C VAL A 11 -5.12 7.09 -22.48
N LEU A 12 -4.31 7.33 -21.45
CA LEU A 12 -2.88 7.09 -21.52
C LEU A 12 -2.64 5.58 -21.65
N SER A 13 -2.00 5.20 -22.75
CA SER A 13 -1.67 3.83 -23.13
C SER A 13 -0.15 3.67 -23.28
N SER A 14 0.33 2.44 -23.11
CA SER A 14 1.74 2.08 -23.20
C SER A 14 1.90 0.66 -23.71
N SER A 15 2.96 0.42 -24.47
CA SER A 15 3.32 -0.92 -24.95
C SER A 15 4.03 -1.79 -23.93
N ASP A 16 4.44 -1.23 -22.79
CA ASP A 16 5.21 -1.92 -21.75
C ASP A 16 4.67 -1.66 -20.33
N ALA A 17 5.14 -2.47 -19.38
CA ALA A 17 4.73 -2.39 -17.99
C ALA A 17 5.20 -1.10 -17.30
N LEU A 18 6.39 -0.60 -17.65
CA LEU A 18 6.93 0.64 -17.08
C LEU A 18 6.07 1.85 -17.49
N GLY A 19 5.74 1.95 -18.78
CA GLY A 19 4.86 2.97 -19.30
C GLY A 19 3.46 2.87 -18.71
N ALA A 20 2.97 1.66 -18.41
CA ALA A 20 1.64 1.47 -17.83
C ALA A 20 1.59 2.00 -16.39
N VAL A 21 2.64 1.72 -15.62
CA VAL A 21 2.81 2.26 -14.27
C VAL A 21 2.93 3.78 -14.33
N LEU A 22 3.78 4.32 -15.20
CA LEU A 22 3.96 5.78 -15.35
C LEU A 22 2.65 6.48 -15.75
N ALA A 23 1.90 5.88 -16.68
CA ALA A 23 0.58 6.37 -17.10
C ALA A 23 -0.42 6.41 -15.94
N ALA A 24 -0.50 5.33 -15.15
CA ALA A 24 -1.35 5.30 -13.96
C ALA A 24 -0.92 6.34 -12.93
N SER A 25 0.39 6.49 -12.69
CA SER A 25 0.95 7.47 -11.77
C SER A 25 0.65 8.91 -12.20
N ALA A 26 0.82 9.23 -13.48
CA ALA A 26 0.52 10.55 -14.04
C ALA A 26 -0.96 10.91 -13.86
N ARG A 27 -1.87 9.95 -14.12
CA ARG A 27 -3.31 10.16 -13.87
C ARG A 27 -3.62 10.45 -12.40
N LEU A 28 -3.04 9.69 -11.49
CA LEU A 28 -3.24 9.91 -10.05
C LEU A 28 -2.73 11.28 -9.61
N ALA A 29 -1.60 11.75 -10.16
CA ALA A 29 -1.06 13.07 -9.91
C ALA A 29 -2.00 14.18 -10.40
N VAL A 30 -2.48 14.10 -11.65
CA VAL A 30 -3.42 15.07 -12.24
C VAL A 30 -4.74 15.12 -11.48
N LEU A 31 -5.25 13.97 -11.03
CA LEU A 31 -6.50 13.87 -10.27
C LEU A 31 -6.34 14.25 -8.78
N GLY A 32 -5.15 14.67 -8.33
CA GLY A 32 -4.90 15.01 -6.94
C GLY A 32 -5.07 13.82 -5.98
N SER A 33 -4.90 12.60 -6.46
CA SER A 33 -5.13 11.36 -5.70
C SER A 33 -3.84 10.55 -5.47
N TRP A 34 -2.69 11.10 -5.89
CA TRP A 34 -1.37 10.48 -5.72
C TRP A 34 -1.06 10.08 -4.28
N GLU A 35 -1.39 10.94 -3.33
CA GLU A 35 -1.22 10.72 -1.87
C GLU A 35 -1.98 9.50 -1.30
N ARG A 36 -2.98 8.99 -2.03
CA ARG A 36 -3.69 7.76 -1.66
C ARG A 36 -2.91 6.51 -2.06
N PHE A 37 -1.95 6.62 -2.97
CA PHE A 37 -1.07 5.52 -3.33
C PHE A 37 0.04 5.37 -2.29
N LYS A 38 0.12 4.21 -1.66
CA LYS A 38 1.01 3.93 -0.52
C LYS A 38 1.75 2.61 -0.75
N ILE A 39 2.91 2.47 -0.13
CA ILE A 39 3.61 1.18 0.01
C ILE A 39 3.28 0.58 1.37
N CYS A 40 3.08 -0.74 1.42
CA CYS A 40 2.89 -1.45 2.68
C CYS A 40 4.13 -1.26 3.59
N PRO A 41 3.97 -0.84 4.85
CA PRO A 41 5.12 -0.60 5.73
C PRO A 41 5.63 -1.86 6.45
N ALA A 42 5.12 -3.06 6.11
CA ALA A 42 5.64 -4.30 6.69
C ALA A 42 6.97 -4.64 6.03
N ASP A 43 8.00 -4.94 6.84
CA ASP A 43 9.38 -5.14 6.37
C ASP A 43 9.51 -6.20 5.27
N ASP A 44 8.64 -7.22 5.29
CA ASP A 44 8.60 -8.33 4.35
C ASP A 44 7.53 -8.18 3.25
N CYS A 45 6.97 -6.98 3.09
CA CYS A 45 5.90 -6.70 2.12
C CYS A 45 6.23 -5.51 1.23
N GLN A 46 6.46 -5.77 -0.06
CA GLN A 46 6.78 -4.74 -1.07
C GLN A 46 5.56 -4.31 -1.91
N ARG A 47 4.34 -4.56 -1.42
CA ARG A 47 3.12 -4.26 -2.18
C ARG A 47 2.74 -2.79 -2.11
N ALA A 48 2.58 -2.17 -3.27
CA ALA A 48 1.87 -0.91 -3.41
C ALA A 48 0.35 -1.13 -3.33
N PHE A 49 -0.40 -0.17 -2.80
CA PHE A 49 -1.85 -0.21 -2.72
C PHE A 49 -2.47 1.20 -2.77
N PHE A 50 -3.73 1.26 -3.19
CA PHE A 50 -4.51 2.51 -3.20
C PHE A 50 -5.44 2.58 -1.98
N ASP A 51 -5.36 3.67 -1.24
CA ASP A 51 -6.16 3.91 -0.04
C ASP A 51 -7.56 4.44 -0.40
N ARG A 52 -8.50 3.50 -0.47
CA ARG A 52 -9.94 3.76 -0.65
C ARG A 52 -10.68 4.14 0.64
N SER A 53 -10.00 4.24 1.78
CA SER A 53 -10.67 4.64 3.02
C SER A 53 -11.09 6.11 2.97
N ARG A 54 -12.20 6.42 3.66
CA ARG A 54 -12.78 7.77 3.70
C ARG A 54 -11.79 8.81 4.20
N ASN A 55 -11.06 8.49 5.26
CA ASN A 55 -10.15 9.38 5.98
C ASN A 55 -8.67 9.06 5.74
N ARG A 56 -8.32 8.36 4.65
CA ARG A 56 -6.93 7.99 4.30
C ARG A 56 -6.19 7.23 5.42
N SER A 57 -6.93 6.46 6.21
CA SER A 57 -6.43 5.74 7.38
C SER A 57 -5.87 4.36 7.07
N ARG A 58 -5.95 3.88 5.83
CA ARG A 58 -5.42 2.55 5.51
C ARG A 58 -3.90 2.60 5.50
N THR A 59 -3.31 1.87 6.44
CA THR A 59 -1.86 1.71 6.57
C THR A 59 -1.33 0.48 5.84
N TRP A 60 -2.12 -0.60 5.77
CA TRP A 60 -1.67 -1.89 5.26
C TRP A 60 -2.29 -2.23 3.91
N CYS A 61 -1.51 -2.91 3.05
CA CYS A 61 -2.00 -3.39 1.75
C CYS A 61 -3.17 -4.38 1.91
N SER A 62 -3.27 -5.08 3.04
CA SER A 62 -4.44 -5.85 3.46
C SER A 62 -4.45 -5.94 4.98
N MET A 63 -5.61 -5.67 5.59
CA MET A 63 -5.78 -5.86 7.04
C MET A 63 -5.68 -7.36 7.41
N GLN A 64 -6.24 -8.24 6.59
CA GLN A 64 -6.24 -9.69 6.84
C GLN A 64 -4.84 -10.29 6.76
N VAL A 65 -3.99 -9.78 5.87
CA VAL A 65 -2.63 -10.31 5.65
C VAL A 65 -1.61 -9.53 6.49
N CYS A 66 -1.25 -8.32 6.09
CA CYS A 66 -0.17 -7.56 6.73
C CYS A 66 -0.61 -6.94 8.06
N GLY A 67 -1.85 -6.44 8.15
CA GLY A 67 -2.36 -5.85 9.39
C GLY A 67 -2.39 -6.85 10.55
N ASN A 68 -2.90 -8.06 10.32
CA ASN A 68 -2.92 -9.12 11.32
C ASN A 68 -1.52 -9.67 11.63
N ARG A 69 -0.65 -9.81 10.61
CA ARG A 69 0.76 -10.21 10.80
C ARG A 69 1.48 -9.27 11.76
N GLU A 70 1.34 -7.97 11.58
CA GLU A 70 2.01 -6.98 12.43
C GLU A 70 1.41 -6.89 13.83
N LYS A 71 0.09 -7.07 13.98
CA LYS A 71 -0.53 -7.24 15.30
C LYS A 71 0.05 -8.44 16.05
N ALA A 72 0.16 -9.59 15.39
CA ALA A 72 0.74 -10.81 15.99
C ALA A 72 2.24 -10.63 16.33
N ARG A 73 2.99 -9.93 15.50
CA ARG A 73 4.41 -9.59 15.76
C ARG A 73 4.54 -8.71 17.00
N THR A 74 3.72 -7.65 17.08
CA THR A 74 3.70 -6.72 18.22
C THR A 74 3.28 -7.42 19.51
N PHE A 75 2.24 -8.26 19.46
CA PHE A 75 1.81 -9.06 20.60
C PHE A 75 2.93 -9.95 21.12
N ARG A 76 3.57 -10.76 20.25
CA ARG A 76 4.69 -11.64 20.64
C ARG A 76 5.87 -10.87 21.25
N LYS A 77 6.22 -9.69 20.72
CA LYS A 77 7.27 -8.83 21.30
C LYS A 77 6.91 -8.41 22.73
N ARG A 78 5.66 -7.99 22.98
CA ARG A 78 5.19 -7.60 24.33
C ARG A 78 5.17 -8.77 25.30
N THR A 79 4.64 -9.92 24.90
CA THR A 79 4.61 -11.12 25.74
C THR A 79 6.03 -11.60 26.08
N ARG A 80 6.96 -11.58 25.12
CA ARG A 80 8.37 -11.93 25.39
C ARG A 80 9.01 -10.97 26.40
N ALA A 81 8.77 -9.66 26.25
CA ALA A 81 9.29 -8.66 27.17
C ALA A 81 8.74 -8.84 28.59
N GLN A 82 7.44 -9.08 28.73
CA GLN A 82 6.81 -9.36 30.02
C GLN A 82 7.37 -10.63 30.67
N ASN A 83 7.50 -11.71 29.89
CA ASN A 83 8.07 -12.97 30.38
C ASN A 83 9.55 -12.81 30.80
N SER A 84 10.34 -11.99 30.09
CA SER A 84 11.72 -11.69 30.52
C SER A 84 11.78 -10.88 31.80
N THR A 85 10.85 -9.93 32.01
CA THR A 85 10.76 -9.17 33.27
C THR A 85 10.42 -10.10 34.45
N LEU A 86 9.45 -10.99 34.27
CA LEU A 86 9.06 -11.99 35.30
C LEU A 86 10.18 -12.98 35.63
N ALA A 87 11.07 -13.30 34.69
CA ALA A 87 12.19 -14.22 34.92
C ALA A 87 13.41 -13.56 35.61
N THR A 88 13.41 -12.24 35.78
CA THR A 88 14.52 -11.48 36.38
C THR A 88 14.24 -11.04 37.82
N VAL A 89 13.00 -11.24 38.31
CA VAL A 89 12.56 -10.98 39.70
C VAL A 89 12.50 -12.30 40.45
#